data_AF-A0A538B612-F1
#
_entry.id   AF-A0A538B612-F1
#
_cell.length_a   1.000
_cell.length_b   1.000
_cell.length_c   1.000
_cell.angle_alpha   90.00
_cell.angle_beta   90.00
_cell.angle_gamma   90.00
#
_symmetry.space_group_name_H-M   'P 1'
#
loop_
_entity.id
_entity.type
_entity.pdbx_description
1 polymer ?
#
loop_
_entity_poly.entity_id
_entity_poly.type
_entity_poly.pdbx_seq_one_letter_code
_entity_poly.pdbx_strand_id
1 'polypeptide(L)' 'MIDRINQLTHQEQDLFAKEAHGKATKADREELRKIGVMLDQCWDLLHQRRARRSAGMDPDEATVRDEKTVEGYVD' A
#
# COMPACT_ATOMS: atom_id res chain seq x y z
N MET A 1 -9.44 -5.37 3.92
CA MET A 1 -8.54 -4.51 3.11
C MET A 1 -8.32 -3.16 3.77
N ILE A 2 -9.38 -2.45 4.18
CA ILE A 2 -9.26 -1.24 5.00
C ILE A 2 -8.49 -1.52 6.30
N ASP A 3 -8.76 -2.64 6.98
CA ASP A 3 -7.98 -3.01 8.18
C ASP A 3 -6.50 -3.21 7.90
N ARG A 4 -6.16 -3.74 6.71
CA ARG A 4 -4.78 -3.93 6.28
C ARG A 4 -4.10 -2.60 6.00
N ILE A 5 -4.79 -1.67 5.34
CA ILE A 5 -4.31 -0.30 5.13
C ILE A 5 -4.07 0.38 6.47
N ASN A 6 -5.02 0.33 7.41
CA ASN A 6 -4.88 0.94 8.74
C ASN A 6 -3.67 0.37 9.50
N GLN A 7 -3.47 -0.94 9.46
CA GLN A 7 -2.31 -1.59 10.07
C GLN A 7 -0.99 -1.11 9.46
N LEU A 8 -0.91 -1.08 8.12
CA LEU A 8 0.28 -0.64 7.40
C LEU A 8 0.57 0.85 7.66
N THR A 9 -0.46 1.71 7.67
CA THR A 9 -0.32 3.13 8.01
C THR A 9 0.18 3.34 9.44
N HIS A 10 -0.30 2.57 10.42
CA HIS A 10 0.25 2.66 11.78
C HIS A 10 1.73 2.24 11.83
N GLN A 11 2.11 1.17 11.12
CA GLN A 11 3.51 0.74 11.04
C GLN A 11 4.40 1.79 10.37
N GLU A 12 3.91 2.42 9.31
CA GLU A 12 4.59 3.53 8.64
C GLU A 12 4.80 4.72 9.60
N GLN A 13 3.76 5.11 10.35
CA GLN A 13 3.85 6.18 11.35
C GLN A 13 4.89 5.89 12.43
N ASP A 14 4.93 4.65 12.95
CA ASP A 14 5.92 4.24 13.94
C ASP A 14 7.36 4.30 13.40
N LEU A 15 7.56 3.91 12.14
CA LEU A 15 8.86 3.96 11.48
C LEU A 15 9.30 5.40 11.20
N PHE A 16 8.40 6.26 10.75
CA PHE A 16 8.68 7.69 10.59
C PHE A 16 9.00 8.36 11.92
N ALA A 17 8.30 8.01 13.01
CA ALA A 17 8.64 8.52 14.33
C ALA A 17 10.07 8.12 14.75
N LYS A 18 10.48 6.86 14.51
CA LYS A 18 11.87 6.43 14.73
C LYS A 18 12.87 7.21 13.88
N GLU A 19 12.54 7.48 12.62
CA GLU A 19 13.40 8.24 11.70
C GLU A 19 13.57 9.69 12.15
N ALA A 20 12.48 10.36 12.55
CA ALA A 20 12.49 11.72 13.08
C ALA A 20 13.35 11.86 14.35
N HIS A 21 13.44 10.80 15.16
CA HIS A 21 14.31 10.75 16.33
C HIS A 21 15.75 10.29 16.03
N GLY A 22 16.11 10.07 14.76
CA GLY A 22 17.44 9.59 14.35
C GLY A 22 17.75 8.15 14.78
N LYS A 23 16.73 7.36 15.12
CA LYS A 23 16.86 5.98 15.60
C LYS A 23 16.59 4.93 14.53
N ALA A 24 16.18 5.35 13.32
CA ALA A 24 15.88 4.43 12.22
C ALA A 24 17.15 3.76 11.67
N THR A 25 17.14 2.44 11.66
CA THR A 25 18.16 1.59 11.06
C THR A 25 17.99 1.51 9.54
N LYS A 26 18.96 0.90 8.84
CA LYS A 26 18.79 0.55 7.43
C LYS A 26 17.64 -0.44 7.21
N ALA A 27 17.41 -1.34 8.18
CA ALA A 27 16.30 -2.29 8.12
C ALA A 27 14.94 -1.59 8.29
N ASP A 28 14.84 -0.58 9.17
CA ASP A 28 13.62 0.22 9.31
C ASP A 28 13.27 0.95 8.01
N ARG A 29 14.28 1.52 7.31
CA ARG A 29 14.06 2.17 6.01
C ARG A 29 13.67 1.18 4.91
N GLU A 30 14.21 -0.03 4.94
CA GLU A 30 13.81 -1.09 4.02
C GLU A 30 12.36 -1.51 4.26
N GLU A 31 11.96 -1.64 5.52
CA GLU A 31 10.59 -1.96 5.89
C GLU A 31 9.61 -0.86 5.45
N LEU A 32 10.00 0.41 5.60
CA LEU A 32 9.21 1.55 5.15
C LEU A 32 8.95 1.49 3.64
N ARG A 33 9.97 1.14 2.83
CA ARG A 33 9.79 0.92 1.38
C ARG A 33 8.79 -0.18 1.08
N LYS A 34 8.88 -1.33 1.78
CA LYS A 34 7.93 -2.44 1.60
C LYS A 34 6.51 -2.04 1.99
N ILE A 35 6.35 -1.33 3.11
CA ILE A 35 5.04 -0.86 3.56
C ILE A 35 4.41 0.07 2.52
N GLY A 36 5.18 0.98 1.93
CA GLY A 36 4.72 1.84 0.82
C GLY A 36 4.17 1.01 -0.34
N VAL A 37 4.94 0.04 -0.84
CA VAL A 37 4.51 -0.86 -1.92
C VAL A 37 3.20 -1.61 -1.56
N MET A 38 3.10 -2.09 -0.32
CA MET A 38 1.90 -2.81 0.13
C MET A 38 0.67 -1.90 0.26
N LEU A 39 0.86 -0.63 0.66
CA LEU A 39 -0.20 0.37 0.69
C LEU A 39 -0.69 0.66 -0.72
N ASP A 40 0.22 0.87 -1.66
CA ASP A 40 -0.08 1.11 -3.07
C ASP A 40 -0.89 -0.04 -3.69
N GLN A 41 -0.47 -1.28 -3.44
CA GLN A 41 -1.21 -2.48 -3.86
C GLN A 41 -2.63 -2.54 -3.26
N CYS A 42 -2.78 -2.19 -1.98
CA CYS A 42 -4.10 -2.16 -1.33
C CYS A 42 -5.00 -1.09 -1.95
N TRP A 43 -4.46 0.09 -2.26
CA TRP A 43 -5.20 1.17 -2.90
C TRP A 43 -5.57 0.85 -4.35
N ASP A 44 -4.66 0.28 -5.13
CA ASP A 44 -4.95 -0.17 -6.50
C ASP A 44 -6.08 -1.22 -6.50
N LEU A 45 -6.02 -2.22 -5.61
CA LEU A 45 -7.08 -3.23 -5.53
C LEU A 45 -8.44 -2.62 -5.13
N LEU A 46 -8.47 -1.60 -4.26
CA LEU A 46 -9.71 -0.88 -3.93
C LEU A 46 -10.28 -0.18 -5.16
N HIS A 47 -9.42 0.50 -5.92
CA HIS A 47 -9.80 1.18 -7.15
C HIS A 47 -10.29 0.21 -8.22
N GLN A 48 -9.58 -0.91 -8.43
CA GLN A 48 -10.01 -1.97 -9.36
C GLN A 48 -11.40 -2.51 -9.00
N ARG A 49 -11.65 -2.84 -7.73
CA ARG A 49 -12.96 -3.30 -7.26
C ARG A 49 -14.05 -2.27 -7.50
N ARG A 50 -13.75 -0.98 -7.29
CA ARG A 50 -14.68 0.11 -7.56
C ARG A 50 -14.98 0.24 -9.05
N ALA A 51 -13.97 0.17 -9.91
CA ALA A 51 -14.12 0.23 -11.35
C ALA A 51 -14.97 -0.93 -11.90
N ARG A 52 -14.73 -2.15 -11.43
CA ARG A 52 -15.52 -3.34 -11.79
C ARG A 52 -16.99 -3.20 -11.40
N ARG A 53 -17.27 -2.78 -10.17
CA ARG A 53 -18.66 -2.48 -9.73
C ARG A 53 -19.34 -1.46 -10.63
N SER A 54 -18.66 -0.35 -10.95
CA SER A 54 -19.23 0.69 -11.81
C SER A 54 -19.52 0.20 -13.23
N ALA A 55 -18.78 -0.81 -13.71
CA ALA A 55 -18.96 -1.42 -15.02
C ALA A 55 -19.95 -2.61 -15.02
N GLY A 56 -20.58 -2.92 -13.88
CA GLY A 56 -21.47 -4.08 -13.76
C GLY A 56 -20.75 -5.44 -13.79
N MET A 57 -19.43 -5.45 -13.60
CA MET A 57 -18.61 -6.65 -13.50
C MET A 57 -18.48 -7.11 -12.04
N ASP A 58 -18.11 -8.38 -11.83
CA ASP A 58 -17.83 -8.90 -10.49
C ASP A 58 -16.56 -8.24 -9.91
N PRO A 59 -16.65 -7.50 -8.78
CA PRO A 59 -15.49 -6.91 -8.12
C PRO A 59 -14.51 -7.93 -7.55
N ASP A 60 -14.95 -9.14 -7.21
CA ASP A 60 -14.10 -10.15 -6.56
C ASP A 60 -13.11 -10.80 -7.53
N GLU A 61 -13.28 -10.61 -8.83
CA GLU A 61 -12.30 -10.94 -9.86
C GLU A 61 -11.09 -9.97 -9.91
N ALA A 62 -11.09 -8.89 -9.13
CA ALA A 62 -9.94 -8.00 -9.03
C ALA A 62 -8.79 -8.67 -8.27
N THR A 63 -7.58 -8.63 -8.83
CA THR A 63 -6.38 -9.23 -8.22
C THR A 63 -5.32 -8.17 -7.95
N VAL A 64 -4.52 -8.41 -6.91
CA VAL A 64 -3.36 -7.56 -6.61
C VAL A 64 -2.40 -7.64 -7.81
N ARG A 65 -1.97 -6.47 -8.29
CA ARG A 65 -0.96 -6.37 -9.34
C ARG A 65 0.44 -6.39 -8.72
N ASP A 66 1.41 -6.87 -9.51
CA ASP A 66 2.82 -6.87 -9.11
C ASP A 66 3.26 -5.44 -8.75
N GLU A 67 4.16 -5.36 -7.76
CA GLU A 67 4.75 -4.13 -7.23
C GLU A 67 5.22 -3.17 -8.34
N LYS A 68 5.83 -3.72 -9.41
CA LYS A 68 6.33 -2.95 -10.55
C LYS A 68 5.25 -2.31 -11.42
N THR A 69 4.00 -2.77 -11.30
CA THR A 69 2.87 -2.25 -12.07
C THR A 69 2.19 -1.08 -11.35
N VAL A 70 2.36 -0.97 -10.02
CA VAL A 70 1.68 0.06 -9.22
C VAL A 70 2.47 1.37 -9.19
N GLU A 71 3.80 1.32 -9.33
CA GLU A 71 4.67 2.51 -9.42
C GLU A 71 4.36 3.43 -10.63
N GLY A 72 3.60 2.98 -11.62
CA GLY A 72 3.26 3.77 -12.83
C GLY A 72 2.14 4.81 -12.66
N TYR A 73 1.60 5.02 -11.45
CA TYR A 73 0.51 5.97 -11.20
C TYR A 73 0.94 7.25 -10.46
N VAL A 74 2.20 7.34 -10.04
CA VAL A 74 2.72 8.47 -9.27
C VAL A 74 3.90 9.09 -10.04
N ASP A 75 3.59 9.72 -11.18
CA ASP A 75 4.43 10.73 -11.82
C ASP A 75 3.83 12.13 -11.58
#